data_AF-A0AA95GAF6-F1
#
_entry.id   AF-A0AA95GAF6-F1
#
_cell.length_a   1.000
_cell.length_b   1.000
_cell.length_c   1.000
_cell.angle_alpha   90.00
_cell.angle_beta   90.00
_cell.angle_gamma   90.00
#
_symmetry.space_group_name_H-M   'P 1'
#
loop_
_entity.id
_entity.type
_entity.pdbx_description
1 polymer ?
#
loop_
_entity_poly.entity_id
_entity_poly.type
_entity_poly.pdbx_seq_one_letter_code
_entity_poly.pdbx_strand_id
1 'polypeptide(L)'
;MLKQISTHSFGYRNFTIIKLPRKVVNPITRYHVWLDDHSFGKFDALAEATKYIDKLYGSQPTSLKQQHTTTSYLRLGRKNQPIN
;
A
#
# COMPACT_ATOMS: atom_id res chain seq x y z
N MET A 1 13.63 2.39 -1.55
CA MET A 1 14.44 1.29 -2.12
C MET A 1 13.50 0.27 -2.76
N LEU A 2 13.76 -0.10 -4.01
CA LEU A 2 13.01 -1.15 -4.71
C LEU A 2 13.50 -2.52 -4.22
N LYS A 3 12.59 -3.40 -3.83
CA LYS A 3 12.89 -4.77 -3.41
C LYS A 3 12.23 -5.75 -4.35
N GLN A 4 12.96 -6.73 -4.85
CA GLN A 4 12.34 -7.79 -5.64
C GLN A 4 11.67 -8.79 -4.69
N ILE A 5 10.38 -9.08 -4.92
CA ILE A 5 9.61 -10.06 -4.15
C ILE A 5 9.60 -11.40 -4.93
N SER A 6 9.45 -11.33 -6.25
CA SER A 6 9.45 -12.49 -7.14
C SER A 6 10.02 -12.12 -8.51
N THR A 7 10.08 -13.07 -9.46
CA THR A 7 10.50 -12.85 -10.85
C THR A 7 9.75 -11.69 -11.52
N HIS A 8 8.47 -11.52 -11.19
CA HIS A 8 7.57 -10.55 -11.80
C HIS A 8 6.95 -9.57 -10.80
N SER A 9 7.41 -9.55 -9.56
CA SER A 9 6.83 -8.69 -8.51
C SER A 9 7.93 -7.95 -7.76
N PHE A 10 7.71 -6.67 -7.55
CA PHE A 10 8.62 -5.78 -6.85
C PHE A 10 7.85 -4.99 -5.79
N GLY A 11 8.42 -4.85 -4.60
CA GLY A 11 7.92 -3.99 -3.53
C GLY A 11 8.61 -2.62 -3.56
N TYR A 12 7.84 -1.55 -3.42
CA TYR A 12 8.35 -0.18 -3.34
C TYR A 12 7.46 0.71 -2.44
N ARG A 13 7.97 1.17 -1.29
CA ARG A 13 7.23 2.04 -0.34
C ARG A 13 5.82 1.55 0.00
N ASN A 14 5.69 0.24 0.28
CA ASN A 14 4.44 -0.49 0.53
C ASN A 14 3.55 -0.73 -0.71
N PHE A 15 3.94 -0.24 -1.88
CA PHE A 15 3.28 -0.62 -3.13
C PHE A 15 3.86 -1.92 -3.69
N THR A 16 3.00 -2.66 -4.37
CA THR A 16 3.36 -3.84 -5.16
C THR A 16 3.34 -3.47 -6.64
N ILE A 17 4.46 -3.67 -7.32
CA ILE A 17 4.63 -3.45 -8.76
C ILE A 17 4.73 -4.82 -9.43
N ILE A 18 3.76 -5.15 -10.26
CA ILE A 18 3.71 -6.40 -11.03
C ILE A 18 4.21 -6.12 -12.45
N LYS A 19 5.26 -6.83 -12.88
CA LYS A 19 5.77 -6.81 -14.26
C LYS A 19 4.94 -7.75 -15.12
N LEU A 20 4.22 -7.19 -16.08
CA LEU A 20 3.53 -7.91 -17.12
C LEU A 20 4.50 -8.13 -18.28
N PRO A 21 4.95 -9.38 -18.51
CA PRO A 21 5.88 -9.68 -19.58
C PRO A 21 5.24 -9.43 -20.95
N ARG A 22 6.10 -9.10 -21.90
CA ARG A 22 5.76 -8.94 -23.31
C ARG A 22 5.03 -10.19 -23.82
N LYS A 23 3.90 -10.00 -24.49
CA LYS A 23 3.20 -11.07 -25.22
C LYS A 23 3.37 -10.84 -26.72
N VAL A 24 3.30 -11.91 -27.52
CA VAL A 24 3.39 -11.84 -28.99
C VAL A 24 2.38 -10.82 -29.57
N VAL A 25 1.19 -10.74 -28.97
CA VAL A 25 0.12 -9.82 -29.35
C VAL A 25 0.31 -8.39 -28.82
N ASN A 26 0.98 -8.23 -27.67
CA ASN A 26 1.20 -6.93 -27.02
C ASN A 26 2.69 -6.79 -26.72
N PRO A 27 3.47 -6.20 -27.65
CA PRO A 27 4.92 -6.19 -27.60
C PRO A 27 5.51 -5.23 -26.56
N ILE A 28 4.73 -4.82 -25.56
CA ILE A 28 5.10 -3.82 -24.56
C ILE A 28 5.15 -4.51 -23.19
N THR A 29 6.28 -4.34 -22.50
CA THR A 29 6.38 -4.71 -21.08
C THR A 29 5.67 -3.63 -20.27
N ARG A 30 4.74 -4.02 -19.41
CA ARG A 30 4.02 -3.07 -18.56
C ARG A 30 4.23 -3.39 -17.08
N TYR A 31 4.10 -2.38 -16.26
CA TYR A 31 4.22 -2.45 -14.81
C TYR A 31 2.91 -1.98 -14.19
N HIS A 32 2.24 -2.87 -13.47
CA HIS A 32 0.98 -2.57 -12.81
C HIS A 32 1.23 -2.27 -11.35
N VAL A 33 0.83 -1.09 -10.90
CA VAL A 33 0.98 -0.64 -9.50
C VAL A 33 -0.28 -0.95 -8.70
N TRP A 34 -0.07 -1.60 -7.56
CA TRP A 34 -1.09 -1.97 -6.58
C TRP A 34 -0.69 -1.46 -5.18
N LEU A 35 -1.68 -1.06 -4.39
CA LEU A 35 -1.57 -0.87 -2.95
C LEU A 35 -2.71 -1.61 -2.29
N ASP A 36 -2.40 -2.66 -1.53
CA ASP A 36 -3.38 -3.59 -0.99
C ASP A 36 -4.35 -4.06 -2.10
N ASP A 37 -5.64 -3.74 -1.99
CA ASP A 37 -6.67 -4.12 -2.97
C ASP A 37 -6.95 -3.03 -4.03
N HIS A 38 -6.18 -1.95 -4.05
CA HIS A 38 -6.39 -0.81 -4.95
C HIS A 38 -5.39 -0.82 -6.12
N SER A 39 -5.93 -0.81 -7.34
CA SER A 39 -5.15 -0.70 -8.58
C SER A 39 -4.99 0.77 -9.01
N PHE A 40 -3.75 1.21 -9.22
CA PHE A 40 -3.43 2.59 -9.63
C PHE A 40 -3.21 2.76 -11.13
N GLY A 41 -3.08 1.65 -11.86
CA GLY A 41 -2.91 1.65 -13.31
C GLY A 41 -1.63 0.97 -13.79
N LYS A 42 -1.43 1.00 -15.11
CA LYS A 42 -0.32 0.35 -15.81
C LYS A 42 0.61 1.40 -16.42
N PHE A 43 1.90 1.18 -16.27
CA PHE A 43 2.97 2.04 -16.75
C PHE A 43 3.85 1.25 -17.73
N ASP A 44 4.39 1.90 -18.75
CA ASP A 44 5.24 1.21 -19.73
C ASP A 44 6.70 1.06 -19.24
N ALA A 45 7.08 1.80 -18.18
CA ALA A 45 8.39 1.70 -17.55
C ALA A 45 8.33 1.60 -16.01
N LEU A 46 9.26 0.85 -15.42
CA LEU A 46 9.39 0.71 -13.97
C LEU A 46 9.72 2.06 -13.31
N ALA A 47 10.56 2.86 -13.96
CA ALA A 47 10.94 4.20 -13.48
C ALA A 47 9.73 5.16 -13.43
N GLU A 48 8.78 5.03 -14.36
CA GLU A 48 7.54 5.82 -14.34
C GLU A 48 6.63 5.37 -13.20
N ALA A 49 6.49 4.07 -12.99
CA ALA A 49 5.74 3.52 -11.86
C ALA A 49 6.30 4.01 -10.51
N THR A 50 7.63 3.97 -10.32
CA THR A 50 8.26 4.47 -9.09
C THR A 50 8.12 5.99 -8.96
N LYS A 51 8.27 6.75 -10.04
CA LYS A 51 8.06 8.21 -10.04
C LYS A 51 6.62 8.57 -9.68
N TYR A 52 5.64 7.79 -10.15
CA TYR A 52 4.24 7.95 -9.79
C TYR A 52 4.02 7.67 -8.29
N ILE A 53 4.59 6.58 -7.76
CA ILE A 53 4.53 6.28 -6.33
C ILE A 53 5.23 7.37 -5.50
N ASP A 54 6.36 7.89 -5.94
CA ASP A 54 7.07 8.97 -5.25
C ASP A 54 6.24 10.26 -5.19
N LYS A 55 5.46 10.56 -6.24
CA LYS A 55 4.49 11.67 -6.21
C LYS A 55 3.39 11.41 -5.19
N LEU A 56 2.81 10.21 -5.17
CA LEU A 56 1.78 9.86 -4.18
C LEU A 56 2.31 9.97 -2.75
N TYR A 57 3.51 9.45 -2.50
CA TYR A 57 4.12 9.46 -1.17
C TYR A 57 4.62 10.86 -0.76
N GLY A 58 5.13 11.65 -1.70
CA GLY A 58 5.58 13.02 -1.46
C GLY A 58 4.45 14.04 -1.33
N SER A 59 3.27 13.74 -1.88
CA SER A 59 2.06 14.55 -1.75
C SER A 59 1.16 14.14 -0.58
N GLN A 60 1.53 13.13 0.22
CA GLN A 60 0.90 12.94 1.52
C GLN A 60 1.50 13.99 2.48
N PRO A 61 0.80 15.09 2.82
CA PRO A 61 1.12 15.76 4.07
C PRO A 61 1.01 14.68 5.16
N THR A 62 2.01 14.66 6.03
CA THR A 62 2.12 13.83 7.22
C THR A 62 0.92 14.09 8.14
N SER A 63 -0.24 13.56 7.79
CA SER A 63 -1.51 13.70 8.51
C SER A 63 -2.08 12.32 8.84
N LEU A 64 -1.20 11.36 9.13
CA LEU A 64 -1.50 10.23 10.00
C LEU A 64 -0.41 10.14 11.06
N LYS A 65 -0.23 11.25 11.80
CA LYS A 65 0.08 11.11 13.22
C LYS A 65 -1.17 10.55 13.88
N GLN A 66 -0.98 9.44 14.57
CA GLN A 66 -1.92 8.78 15.47
C GLN A 66 -2.76 9.79 16.28
N GLN A 67 -4.07 9.56 16.30
CA GLN A 67 -5.09 9.90 17.33
C GLN A 67 -6.44 9.60 16.65
N HIS A 68 -7.25 8.65 17.09
CA HIS A 68 -8.13 8.67 18.25
C HIS A 68 -8.54 7.20 18.58
N THR A 69 -8.85 6.73 19.80
CA THR A 69 -8.93 7.27 21.16
C THR A 69 -9.28 6.08 22.04
N THR A 70 -8.65 5.95 23.21
CA THR A 70 -9.15 5.13 24.31
C THR A 70 -10.60 5.52 24.62
N THR A 71 -11.58 4.74 24.16
CA THR A 71 -12.96 4.86 24.63
C THR A 71 -13.14 3.80 25.72
N SER A 72 -12.84 4.25 26.93
CA SER A 72 -13.26 3.65 28.18
C SER A 72 -14.78 3.45 28.18
N TYR A 73 -15.23 2.20 28.13
CA TYR A 73 -16.60 1.88 28.51
C TYR A 73 -16.73 1.93 30.04
N LEU A 74 -16.81 3.15 30.58
CA LEU A 74 -17.59 3.38 31.79
C LEU A 74 -19.07 3.46 31.36
N ARG A 75 -19.72 2.30 31.27
CA ARG A 75 -21.18 2.25 31.38
C ARG A 75 -21.50 1.68 32.76
N LEU A 76 -21.93 2.57 33.64
CA LEU A 76 -22.58 2.23 34.89
C LEU A 76 -23.64 1.14 34.65
N GLY A 77 -23.62 0.12 35.51
CA GLY A 77 -24.74 -0.78 35.70
C GLY A 77 -24.50 -2.22 35.27
N ARG A 78 -23.59 -2.93 35.94
CA ARG A 78 -23.84 -4.26 36.53
C ARG A 78 -22.58 -4.71 37.30
N LYS A 79 -22.81 -5.09 38.56
CA LYS A 79 -21.84 -5.56 39.55
C LYS A 79 -20.94 -6.63 38.92
N ASN A 80 -19.62 -6.50 39.08
CA ASN A 80 -18.66 -7.61 39.13
C ASN A 80 -17.36 -7.09 39.77
N GLN A 81 -17.16 -7.48 41.03
CA GLN A 81 -15.99 -7.16 41.85
C GLN A 81 -14.72 -7.82 41.27
N PRO A 82 -13.53 -7.24 41.50
CA PRO A 82 -12.28 -7.96 41.31
C PRO A 82 -12.15 -9.06 42.37
N ILE A 83 -11.83 -10.27 41.92
CA ILE A 83 -11.27 -11.35 42.75
C ILE A 83 -9.84 -10.97 43.14
N ASN A 84 -9.55 -11.19 44.42
CA ASN A 84 -8.36 -10.85 45.21
C ASN A 84 -7.02 -10.98 44.48
#